data_AF-A0A820KAY7-F1
#
_entry.id   AF-A0A820KAY7-F1
#
_cell.length_a   1.000
_cell.length_b   1.000
_cell.length_c   1.000
_cell.angle_alpha   90.00
_cell.angle_beta   90.00
_cell.angle_gamma   90.00
#
_symmetry.space_group_name_H-M   'P 1'
#
loop_
_entity.id
_entity.type
_entity.pdbx_description
1 polymer ?
#
loop_
_entity_poly.entity_id
_entity_poly.type
_entity_poly.pdbx_seq_one_letter_code
_entity_poly.pdbx_strand_id
1 'polypeptide(L)'
;MYKLRDESQNFEFYGPPHPEDPQGPTLWTRPYFDCGRSNKWVISAVSPIVDIYPRHTEFRHLQAMKNLAVAVAEIDFIMMDINQCAETGETNAQSNDPQSKHANLFAGTDKCKPTTRCEPLIGFGFRRGGYQCLCQPGYRYPPYQDGQFKGYIIEKATQEEYVNNFD
;
A
#
# COMPACT_ATOMS: atom_id res chain seq x y z
N MET A 1 42.88 -11.16 1.07
CA MET A 1 42.97 -11.01 2.53
C MET A 1 42.09 -9.83 2.91
N TYR A 2 40.82 -10.09 3.23
CA TYR A 2 39.88 -9.02 3.60
C TYR A 2 40.13 -8.64 5.05
N LYS A 3 40.44 -7.37 5.31
CA LYS A 3 40.56 -6.81 6.66
C LYS A 3 39.20 -6.95 7.35
N LEU A 4 39.15 -7.78 8.38
CA LEU A 4 38.07 -7.77 9.35
C LEU A 4 38.12 -6.40 10.06
N ARG A 5 37.02 -5.64 10.01
CA ARG A 5 36.88 -4.44 10.83
C ARG A 5 36.78 -4.89 12.28
N ASP A 6 37.80 -4.57 13.05
CA ASP A 6 37.94 -4.84 14.47
C ASP A 6 37.42 -3.64 15.26
N GLU A 7 36.13 -3.31 15.06
CA GLU A 7 35.43 -2.37 15.92
C GLU A 7 34.36 -3.16 16.65
N SER A 8 34.54 -3.33 17.97
CA SER A 8 33.51 -3.74 18.90
C SER A 8 32.45 -2.63 18.99
N GLN A 9 31.69 -2.43 17.92
CA GLN A 9 30.41 -1.75 18.06
C GLN A 9 29.52 -2.76 18.77
N ASN A 10 29.19 -2.48 20.04
CA ASN A 10 28.06 -3.11 20.72
C ASN A 10 26.83 -2.81 19.86
N PHE A 11 26.57 -3.67 18.88
CA PHE A 11 25.32 -3.61 18.14
C PHE A 11 24.29 -4.19 19.10
N GLU A 12 23.68 -3.29 19.89
CA GLU A 12 22.54 -3.63 20.73
C GLU A 12 21.39 -3.97 19.78
N PHE A 13 21.28 -5.25 19.47
CA PHE A 13 20.19 -5.77 18.67
C PHE A 13 18.98 -5.97 19.59
N TYR A 14 18.01 -5.06 19.50
CA TYR A 14 16.82 -5.06 20.36
C TYR A 14 15.70 -6.00 19.85
N GLY A 15 15.97 -6.81 18.84
CA GLY A 15 14.93 -7.56 18.12
C GLY A 15 14.38 -6.77 16.93
N PRO A 16 13.35 -7.30 16.25
CA PRO A 16 12.63 -6.53 15.25
C PRO A 16 12.02 -5.27 15.91
N PRO A 17 11.99 -4.14 15.19
CA PRO A 17 11.42 -2.90 15.71
C PRO A 17 9.96 -3.09 16.14
N HIS A 18 9.55 -2.28 17.12
CA HIS A 18 8.18 -2.28 17.64
C HIS A 18 7.18 -1.92 16.52
N PRO A 19 5.92 -2.40 16.56
CA PRO A 19 4.89 -1.99 15.60
C PRO A 19 4.71 -0.46 15.46
N GLU A 20 5.00 0.29 16.52
CA GLU A 20 4.90 1.75 16.54
C GLU A 20 6.18 2.46 16.04
N ASP A 21 7.28 1.73 15.86
CA ASP A 21 8.50 2.33 15.33
C ASP A 21 8.27 2.76 13.87
N PRO A 22 8.88 3.86 13.39
CA PRO A 22 8.65 4.39 12.04
C PRO A 22 8.92 3.39 10.91
N GLN A 23 9.82 2.42 11.13
CA GLN A 23 10.12 1.37 10.14
C GLN A 23 9.17 0.18 10.23
N GLY A 24 8.52 -0.03 11.38
CA GLY A 24 7.70 -1.20 11.66
C GLY A 24 8.47 -2.53 11.63
N PRO A 25 7.87 -3.64 12.10
CA PRO A 25 8.54 -4.95 12.26
C PRO A 25 8.90 -5.63 10.93
N THR A 26 8.40 -5.10 9.81
CA THR A 26 8.55 -5.67 8.47
C THR A 26 9.03 -4.63 7.49
N LEU A 27 10.01 -4.98 6.67
CA LEU A 27 10.44 -4.16 5.55
C LEU A 27 9.57 -4.47 4.32
N TRP A 28 8.93 -3.46 3.77
CA TRP A 28 8.20 -3.56 2.50
C TRP A 28 9.13 -3.32 1.31
N THR A 29 9.07 -4.23 0.34
CA THR A 29 9.83 -4.11 -0.92
C THR A 29 9.06 -3.25 -1.94
N ARG A 30 9.79 -2.67 -2.90
CA ARG A 30 9.15 -2.07 -4.09
C ARG A 30 8.55 -3.20 -4.96
N PRO A 31 7.47 -2.95 -5.71
CA PRO A 31 6.89 -3.94 -6.61
C PRO A 31 7.94 -4.47 -7.59
N TYR A 32 8.06 -5.79 -7.71
CA TYR A 32 8.95 -6.45 -8.66
C TYR A 32 8.24 -7.64 -9.31
N PHE A 33 8.75 -8.06 -10.48
CA PHE A 33 8.24 -9.22 -11.18
C PHE A 33 9.01 -10.47 -10.76
N ASP A 34 8.33 -11.46 -10.19
CA ASP A 34 8.93 -12.70 -9.69
C ASP A 34 9.10 -13.74 -10.82
N CYS A 35 10.24 -13.66 -11.50
CA CYS A 35 10.59 -14.57 -12.60
C CYS A 35 10.85 -16.00 -12.12
N GLY A 36 10.16 -16.99 -12.70
CA GLY A 36 10.49 -18.40 -12.56
C GLY A 36 9.81 -19.14 -11.41
N ARG A 37 9.23 -18.43 -10.44
CA ARG A 37 8.42 -19.04 -9.38
C ARG A 37 6.93 -18.74 -9.55
N SER A 38 6.52 -17.48 -9.39
CA SER A 38 5.11 -17.09 -9.52
C SER A 38 4.75 -16.39 -10.84
N ASN A 39 5.75 -15.90 -11.60
CA ASN A 39 5.59 -15.22 -12.89
C ASN A 39 4.55 -14.08 -12.86
N LYS A 40 4.54 -13.31 -11.77
CA LYS A 40 3.61 -12.18 -11.56
C LYS A 40 4.29 -11.04 -10.82
N TRP A 41 3.66 -9.86 -10.87
CA TRP A 41 4.08 -8.71 -10.08
C TRP A 41 3.68 -8.91 -8.62
N VAL A 42 4.64 -8.78 -7.70
CA VAL A 42 4.43 -8.99 -6.27
C VAL A 42 5.01 -7.84 -5.46
N ILE A 43 4.43 -7.62 -4.28
CA ILE A 43 5.04 -6.86 -3.19
C ILE A 43 5.30 -7.83 -2.04
N SER A 44 6.52 -7.79 -1.50
CA SER A 44 6.94 -8.64 -0.39
C SER A 44 7.11 -7.81 0.89
N ALA A 45 6.52 -8.30 1.99
CA ALA A 45 6.86 -7.91 3.35
C ALA A 45 7.90 -8.89 3.90
N VAL A 46 9.02 -8.36 4.39
CA VAL A 46 10.20 -9.13 4.77
C VAL A 46 10.48 -8.93 6.26
N SER A 47 10.62 -10.03 7.00
CA SER A 47 10.99 -10.02 8.42
C SER A 47 12.14 -10.99 8.70
N PRO A 48 13.19 -10.59 9.43
CA PRO A 48 14.29 -11.48 9.79
C PRO A 48 13.87 -12.45 10.90
N ILE A 49 14.30 -13.71 10.78
CA ILE A 49 14.24 -14.70 11.85
C ILE A 49 15.58 -14.67 12.57
N VAL A 50 15.54 -14.31 13.85
CA VAL A 50 16.72 -14.12 14.69
C VAL A 50 16.88 -15.26 15.68
N ASP A 51 18.12 -15.71 15.84
CA ASP A 51 18.49 -16.68 16.86
C ASP A 51 19.25 -15.99 17.99
N ILE A 52 18.70 -16.18 19.18
CA ILE A 52 19.20 -15.62 20.44
C ILE A 52 20.22 -16.58 21.06
N TYR A 53 20.22 -17.86 20.68
CA TYR A 53 21.08 -18.89 21.26
C TYR A 53 21.76 -19.73 20.16
N PRO A 54 22.82 -19.20 19.51
CA PRO A 54 23.59 -19.98 18.56
C PRO A 54 24.39 -21.07 19.29
N ARG A 55 23.72 -22.21 19.53
CA ARG A 55 24.14 -23.46 20.19
C ARG A 55 23.94 -23.51 21.71
N HIS A 56 23.56 -24.71 22.15
CA HIS A 56 23.38 -25.19 23.53
C HIS A 56 24.68 -25.12 24.37
N THR A 57 25.31 -23.96 24.47
CA THR A 57 26.48 -23.71 25.30
C THR A 57 26.07 -22.93 26.54
N GLU A 58 26.58 -23.33 27.71
CA GLU A 58 26.26 -22.68 29.00
C GLU A 58 26.86 -21.26 29.15
N PHE A 59 27.70 -20.85 28.20
CA PHE A 59 28.32 -19.53 28.16
C PHE A 59 27.35 -18.47 27.61
N ARG A 60 26.49 -17.95 28.49
CA ARG A 60 25.45 -16.94 28.15
C ARG A 60 25.98 -15.52 27.88
N HIS A 61 27.24 -15.23 28.22
CA HIS A 61 27.82 -13.89 28.16
C HIS A 61 28.55 -13.56 26.84
N LEU A 62 28.64 -14.52 25.90
CA LEU A 62 29.27 -14.35 24.58
C LEU A 62 28.26 -14.48 23.42
N GLN A 63 26.96 -14.47 23.74
CA GLN A 63 25.89 -14.75 22.77
C GLN A 63 25.53 -13.48 21.99
N ALA A 64 26.08 -13.36 20.78
CA ALA A 64 25.64 -12.36 19.81
C ALA A 64 24.43 -12.89 19.03
N MET A 65 23.37 -12.09 18.95
CA MET A 65 22.19 -12.40 18.16
C MET A 65 22.55 -12.42 16.67
N LYS A 66 22.04 -13.42 15.94
CA LYS A 66 22.30 -13.59 14.51
C LYS A 66 20.99 -13.76 13.74
N ASN A 67 20.90 -13.12 12.58
CA ASN A 67 19.85 -13.38 11.61
C ASN A 67 20.15 -14.73 10.94
N LEU A 68 19.31 -15.74 11.19
CA LEU A 68 19.48 -17.08 10.61
C LEU A 68 18.74 -17.23 9.28
N ALA A 69 17.54 -16.66 9.21
CA ALA A 69 16.65 -16.83 8.09
C ALA A 69 15.80 -15.57 7.89
N VAL A 70 14.98 -15.59 6.85
CA VAL A 70 14.09 -14.50 6.51
C VAL A 70 12.71 -15.09 6.21
N ALA A 71 11.69 -14.58 6.86
CA ALA A 71 10.29 -14.84 6.53
C ALA A 71 9.82 -13.80 5.52
N VAL A 72 9.22 -14.26 4.42
CA VAL A 72 8.71 -13.40 3.35
C VAL A 72 7.23 -13.71 3.14
N ALA A 73 6.39 -12.68 3.28
CA ALA A 73 4.98 -12.73 2.92
C ALA A 73 4.78 -11.90 1.64
N GLU A 74 4.08 -12.44 0.66
CA GLU A 74 3.95 -11.81 -0.66
C GLU A 74 2.49 -11.58 -1.02
N ILE A 75 2.23 -10.42 -1.60
CA ILE A 75 0.91 -10.00 -2.07
C ILE A 75 0.99 -9.82 -3.58
N ASP A 76 -0.03 -10.28 -4.28
CA ASP A 76 -0.19 -10.03 -5.71
C ASP A 76 -0.43 -8.55 -5.96
N PHE A 77 0.46 -7.91 -6.72
CA PHE A 77 0.38 -6.48 -6.98
C PHE A 77 -0.93 -6.09 -7.68
N ILE A 78 -1.45 -6.97 -8.54
CA ILE A 78 -2.65 -6.70 -9.34
C ILE A 78 -3.91 -6.70 -8.48
N MET A 79 -3.88 -7.34 -7.31
CA MET A 79 -5.03 -7.42 -6.41
C MET A 79 -5.14 -6.22 -5.45
N MET A 80 -4.11 -5.38 -5.36
CA MET A 80 -4.17 -4.21 -4.49
C MET A 80 -5.02 -3.11 -5.11
N ASP A 81 -5.96 -2.59 -4.34
CA ASP A 81 -6.81 -1.49 -4.76
C ASP A 81 -6.03 -0.17 -4.81
N ILE A 82 -6.39 0.66 -5.79
CA ILE A 82 -5.91 2.04 -5.86
C ILE A 82 -7.05 2.99 -5.47
N ASN A 83 -6.70 4.05 -4.74
CA ASN A 83 -7.65 5.12 -4.44
C ASN A 83 -7.45 6.28 -5.42
N GLN A 84 -8.38 6.46 -6.36
CA GLN A 84 -8.29 7.55 -7.35
C GLN A 84 -8.91 8.86 -6.85
N CYS A 85 -9.72 8.80 -5.79
CA CYS A 85 -10.42 9.96 -5.28
C CYS A 85 -9.43 10.94 -4.64
N ALA A 86 -9.66 12.24 -4.88
CA ALA A 86 -8.91 13.28 -4.21
C ALA A 86 -9.02 13.13 -2.68
N GLU A 87 -7.91 13.38 -1.99
CA GLU A 87 -7.92 13.51 -0.53
C GLU A 87 -8.67 14.80 -0.18
N THR A 88 -9.99 14.73 -0.04
CA THR A 88 -10.74 15.81 0.60
C THR A 88 -10.13 15.98 1.99
N GLY A 89 -9.58 17.17 2.25
CA GLY A 89 -8.69 17.53 3.37
C GLY A 89 -9.27 17.39 4.78
N GLU A 90 -10.19 16.48 5.00
CA GLU A 90 -10.85 16.19 6.28
C GLU A 90 -10.71 14.72 6.72
N THR A 91 -10.13 13.83 5.90
CA THR A 91 -9.99 12.40 6.27
C THR A 91 -8.54 11.94 6.43
N ASN A 92 -7.61 12.48 5.63
CA ASN A 92 -6.17 12.23 5.80
C ASN A 92 -5.44 13.34 6.58
N ALA A 93 -6.11 14.48 6.81
CA ALA A 93 -5.60 15.56 7.67
C ALA A 93 -5.97 15.37 9.15
N GLN A 94 -6.97 14.52 9.46
CA GLN A 94 -7.41 14.22 10.82
C GLN A 94 -6.89 12.89 11.38
N SER A 95 -6.17 12.08 10.60
CA SER A 95 -5.44 10.94 11.16
C SER A 95 -4.19 11.46 11.85
N ASN A 96 -4.18 11.46 13.19
CA ASN A 96 -2.98 11.69 14.01
C ASN A 96 -1.91 10.57 13.83
N ASP A 97 -2.03 9.76 12.78
CA ASP A 97 -1.14 8.67 12.47
C ASP A 97 0.01 9.19 11.59
N PRO A 98 1.27 9.21 12.07
CA PRO A 98 2.41 9.64 11.28
C PRO A 98 2.63 8.82 10.00
N GLN A 99 2.06 7.61 9.88
CA GLN A 99 2.10 6.81 8.64
C GLN A 99 1.05 7.23 7.59
N SER A 100 0.00 7.95 7.99
CA SER A 100 -1.00 8.52 7.05
C SER A 100 -0.47 9.72 6.24
N LYS A 101 0.77 10.15 6.51
CA LYS A 101 1.43 11.27 5.83
C LYS A 101 2.00 10.91 4.45
N HIS A 102 1.81 9.68 3.99
CA HIS A 102 2.14 9.29 2.63
C HIS A 102 1.03 9.74 1.68
N ALA A 103 1.29 10.81 0.93
CA ALA A 103 0.37 11.31 -0.08
C ALA A 103 0.01 10.20 -1.06
N ASN A 104 -1.29 9.94 -1.23
CA ASN A 104 -1.78 9.00 -2.21
C ASN A 104 -1.40 9.48 -3.62
N LEU A 105 -0.52 8.72 -4.29
CA LEU A 105 -0.04 9.05 -5.63
C LEU A 105 -1.16 9.07 -6.70
N PHE A 106 -2.25 8.34 -6.45
CA PHE A 106 -3.38 8.22 -7.38
C PHE A 106 -4.51 9.21 -7.10
N ALA A 107 -4.40 10.01 -6.04
CA ALA A 107 -5.43 10.96 -5.66
C ALA A 107 -5.71 11.99 -6.77
N GLY A 108 -6.99 12.29 -7.00
CA GLY A 108 -7.43 13.27 -8.00
C GLY A 108 -7.25 12.82 -9.44
N THR A 109 -7.04 11.53 -9.68
CA THR A 109 -7.06 10.93 -11.02
C THR A 109 -8.44 10.48 -11.44
N ASP A 110 -9.44 10.60 -10.56
CA ASP A 110 -10.83 10.33 -10.88
C ASP A 110 -11.38 11.32 -11.91
N LYS A 111 -12.30 10.82 -12.73
CA LYS A 111 -13.03 11.61 -13.73
C LYS A 111 -14.45 11.92 -13.26
N CYS A 112 -14.67 12.15 -11.97
CA CYS A 112 -16.00 12.56 -11.51
C CYS A 112 -16.26 14.02 -11.94
N LYS A 113 -17.52 14.32 -12.27
CA LYS A 113 -17.97 15.67 -12.59
C LYS A 113 -18.10 16.51 -11.32
N PRO A 114 -18.02 17.86 -11.40
CA PRO A 114 -18.12 18.72 -10.22
C PRO A 114 -19.47 18.62 -9.48
N THR A 115 -20.53 18.14 -10.14
CA THR A 115 -21.84 17.84 -9.55
C THR A 115 -21.86 16.54 -8.73
N THR A 116 -20.77 15.77 -8.78
CA THR A 116 -20.62 14.47 -8.15
C THR A 116 -19.43 14.42 -7.19
N ARG A 117 -19.41 13.42 -6.30
CA ARG A 117 -18.37 13.15 -5.31
C ARG A 117 -17.82 11.75 -5.54
N CYS A 118 -16.50 11.62 -5.55
CA CYS A 118 -15.81 10.34 -5.70
C CYS A 118 -15.84 9.52 -4.40
N GLU A 119 -16.12 8.22 -4.53
CA GLU A 119 -15.97 7.21 -3.47
C GLU A 119 -15.17 6.01 -4.02
N PRO A 120 -14.11 5.56 -3.33
CA PRO A 120 -13.31 4.42 -3.79
C PRO A 120 -14.05 3.10 -3.59
N LEU A 121 -13.84 2.15 -4.51
CA LEU A 121 -14.38 0.79 -4.43
C LEU A 121 -13.29 -0.20 -3.98
N ILE A 122 -13.65 -1.07 -3.04
CA ILE A 122 -12.76 -2.13 -2.51
C ILE A 122 -12.90 -3.40 -3.37
N GLY A 123 -11.80 -4.12 -3.56
CA GLY A 123 -11.74 -5.36 -4.34
C GLY A 123 -11.75 -5.14 -5.86
N PHE A 124 -11.43 -3.93 -6.30
CA PHE A 124 -11.34 -3.60 -7.72
C PHE A 124 -9.97 -3.96 -8.33
N GLY A 125 -8.94 -4.08 -7.51
CA GLY A 125 -7.56 -4.36 -7.90
C GLY A 125 -6.85 -3.15 -8.52
N PHE A 126 -5.66 -3.39 -9.04
CA PHE A 126 -4.77 -2.37 -9.60
C PHE A 126 -5.19 -2.01 -11.03
N ARG A 127 -6.32 -1.30 -11.15
CA ARG A 127 -6.86 -0.82 -12.44
C ARG A 127 -7.64 0.47 -12.26
N ARG A 128 -7.67 1.29 -13.30
CA ARG A 128 -8.47 2.52 -13.34
C ARG A 128 -9.96 2.22 -13.33
N GLY A 129 -10.73 3.12 -12.72
CA GLY A 129 -12.18 3.01 -12.59
C GLY A 129 -12.65 2.34 -11.30
N GLY A 130 -11.75 2.14 -10.34
CA GLY A 130 -12.04 1.59 -9.00
C GLY A 130 -12.69 2.59 -8.07
N TYR A 131 -13.63 3.38 -8.59
CA TYR A 131 -14.36 4.40 -7.85
C TYR A 131 -15.79 4.49 -8.39
N GLN A 132 -16.66 5.13 -7.63
CA GLN A 132 -17.99 5.51 -8.06
C GLN A 132 -18.20 7.00 -7.80
N CYS A 133 -18.93 7.67 -8.69
CA CYS A 133 -19.30 9.07 -8.53
C CYS A 133 -20.74 9.15 -8.03
N LEU A 134 -20.89 9.60 -6.79
CA LEU A 134 -22.16 9.87 -6.13
C LEU A 134 -22.63 11.29 -6.46
N CYS A 135 -23.91 11.53 -6.71
CA CYS A 135 -24.42 12.91 -6.78
C CYS A 135 -24.18 13.66 -5.46
N GLN A 136 -23.71 14.89 -5.54
CA GLN A 136 -23.63 15.78 -4.39
C GLN A 136 -25.04 16.19 -3.92
N PRO A 137 -25.20 16.56 -2.63
CA PRO A 137 -26.46 17.10 -2.14
C PRO A 137 -26.96 18.26 -3.01
N GLY A 138 -28.23 18.22 -3.43
CA GLY A 138 -28.83 19.20 -4.33
C GLY A 138 -28.83 18.81 -5.80
N TYR A 139 -28.08 17.77 -6.19
CA TYR A 139 -28.12 17.17 -7.52
C TYR A 139 -28.88 15.84 -7.51
N ARG A 140 -29.33 15.41 -8.68
CA ARG A 140 -30.02 14.11 -8.87
C ARG A 140 -29.50 13.45 -10.14
N TYR A 141 -29.53 12.12 -10.16
CA TYR A 141 -29.20 11.37 -11.36
C TYR A 141 -30.23 11.62 -12.47
N PRO A 142 -29.79 11.60 -13.75
CA PRO A 142 -30.70 11.60 -14.88
C PRO A 142 -31.66 10.40 -14.84
N PRO A 143 -32.87 10.52 -15.42
CA PRO A 143 -33.88 9.46 -15.34
C PRO A 143 -33.50 8.16 -16.08
N TYR A 144 -32.50 8.21 -16.95
CA TYR A 144 -31.97 7.05 -17.67
C TYR A 144 -30.81 6.35 -16.95
N GLN A 145 -30.31 6.94 -15.85
CA GLN A 145 -29.19 6.40 -15.10
C GLN A 145 -29.70 5.71 -13.83
N ASP A 146 -29.47 4.40 -13.74
CA ASP A 146 -29.77 3.63 -12.55
C ASP A 146 -28.59 3.67 -11.56
N GLY A 147 -28.71 4.55 -10.57
CA GLY A 147 -27.77 4.64 -9.44
C GLY A 147 -26.50 5.43 -9.76
N GLN A 148 -25.42 5.12 -9.03
CA GLN A 148 -24.16 5.86 -9.12
C GLN A 148 -23.47 5.68 -10.46
N PHE A 149 -22.76 6.71 -10.92
CA PHE A 149 -21.90 6.56 -12.09
C PHE A 149 -20.66 5.74 -11.71
N LYS A 150 -20.48 4.60 -12.38
CA LYS A 150 -19.36 3.69 -12.09
C LYS A 150 -18.11 4.17 -12.82
N GLY A 151 -17.01 4.35 -12.09
CA GLY A 151 -15.74 4.86 -12.61
C GLY A 151 -15.21 4.04 -13.78
N TYR A 152 -15.39 2.72 -13.78
CA TYR A 152 -14.96 1.86 -14.89
C TYR A 152 -15.68 2.15 -16.21
N ILE A 153 -16.89 2.71 -16.17
CA ILE A 153 -17.64 3.13 -17.37
C ILE A 153 -17.09 4.48 -17.82
N ILE A 154 -16.94 5.42 -16.88
CA ILE A 154 -16.41 6.77 -17.15
C ILE A 154 -15.00 6.70 -17.76
N GLU A 155 -14.15 5.80 -17.25
CA GLU A 155 -12.77 5.65 -17.73
C GLU A 155 -12.68 5.05 -19.14
N LYS A 156 -13.71 4.30 -19.56
CA LYS A 156 -13.81 3.72 -20.92
C LYS A 156 -14.52 4.64 -21.91
N ALA A 157 -15.28 5.61 -21.42
CA ALA A 157 -16.05 6.52 -22.25
C ALA A 157 -15.15 7.32 -23.19
N THR A 158 -15.67 7.58 -24.39
CA THR A 158 -15.05 8.55 -25.30
C THR A 158 -15.17 9.95 -24.72
N GLN A 159 -14.37 10.89 -25.23
CA GLN A 159 -14.42 12.27 -24.76
C GLN A 159 -15.80 12.91 -25.00
N GLU A 160 -16.47 12.59 -26.11
CA GLU A 160 -17.81 13.08 -26.42
C GLU A 160 -18.86 12.52 -25.46
N GLU A 161 -18.83 11.21 -25.20
CA GLU A 161 -19.72 10.57 -24.23
C GLU A 161 -19.50 11.13 -22.82
N TYR A 162 -18.26 11.39 -22.42
CA TYR A 162 -17.93 11.95 -21.12
C TYR A 162 -18.45 13.37 -20.95
N VAL A 163 -18.36 14.21 -21.98
CA VAL A 163 -18.82 15.60 -21.93
C VAL A 163 -20.35 15.65 -21.90
N ASN A 164 -21.02 14.81 -22.70
CA ASN A 164 -22.47 14.85 -22.86
C ASN A 164 -23.24 14.06 -21.79
N ASN A 165 -22.58 13.14 -21.07
CA ASN A 165 -23.20 12.32 -20.02
C ASN A 165 -22.48 12.51 -18.68
N PHE A 166 -22.92 11.74 -17.67
CA PHE A 166 -22.33 11.65 -16.32
C PHE A 166 -22.45 12.92 -15.45
N ASP A 167 -23.39 13.82 -15.77
CA ASP A 167 -23.69 15.04 -15.01
C ASP A 167 -24.89 14.90 -14.05
#